data_AF-A0A0B2UIE7-F1
#
_entry.id   AF-A0A0B2UIE7-F1
#
_cell.length_a   1.000
_cell.length_b   1.000
_cell.length_c   1.000
_cell.angle_alpha   90.00
_cell.angle_beta   90.00
_cell.angle_gamma   90.00
#
_symmetry.space_group_name_H-M   'P 1'
#
loop_
_entity.id
_entity.type
_entity.pdbx_description
1 polymer ?
#
loop_
_entity_poly.entity_id
_entity_poly.type
_entity_poly.pdbx_seq_one_letter_code
_entity_poly.pdbx_strand_id
1 'polypeptide(L)'
;MDAKPRKSNVFSKIDMTVPLTKEYRIHGSALPTATDPRPQVYAATIFTKNHVFAKALFFKILEKKYKIKASKGLIIDCTAIPEPEFREVQNYGVRFVYRSKKGIHNSYKECRAISRCAAVDYILRELSGRNHLKRADVDIISVEMLSKDNILRGKTIDFSNEEVEFPVFSKLLNTKKLLVSTDYDPTD
;
A
#
# COMPACT_ATOMS: atom_id res chain seq x y z
N MET A 1 21.76 -9.14 9.01
CA MET A 1 22.04 -7.73 9.33
C MET A 1 20.73 -7.11 9.78
N ASP A 2 20.46 -7.18 11.09
CA ASP A 2 19.22 -6.67 11.65
C ASP A 2 19.27 -5.14 11.65
N ALA A 3 18.41 -4.52 10.83
CA ALA A 3 18.28 -3.08 10.78
C ALA A 3 17.86 -2.57 12.17
N LYS A 4 18.66 -1.67 12.76
CA LYS A 4 18.34 -1.02 14.04
C LYS A 4 16.91 -0.47 14.00
N PRO A 5 16.10 -0.65 15.08
CA PRO A 5 14.76 -0.08 15.12
C PRO A 5 14.84 1.44 14.99
N ARG A 6 14.24 1.97 13.92
CA ARG A 6 14.26 3.41 13.61
C ARG A 6 13.42 4.15 14.64
N LYS A 7 13.93 5.25 15.19
CA LYS A 7 13.23 6.11 16.17
C LYS A 7 11.87 6.51 15.57
N SER A 8 10.78 6.12 16.23
CA SER A 8 9.42 6.48 15.83
C SER A 8 9.29 8.01 15.82
N ASN A 9 8.72 8.56 14.75
CA ASN A 9 8.47 10.00 14.63
C ASN A 9 7.59 10.48 15.80
N VAL A 10 8.14 11.33 16.66
CA VAL A 10 7.54 11.75 17.96
C VAL A 10 6.31 12.66 17.76
N PHE A 11 6.11 13.21 16.57
CA PHE A 11 5.06 14.19 16.27
C PHE A 11 3.71 13.59 15.87
N SER A 12 3.70 12.40 15.26
CA SER A 12 2.48 11.76 14.74
C SER A 12 1.91 10.75 15.73
N LYS A 13 0.59 10.74 15.94
CA LYS A 13 -0.08 9.72 16.78
C LYS A 13 0.09 8.29 16.25
N ILE A 14 0.25 8.15 14.93
CA ILE A 14 0.46 6.87 14.23
C ILE A 14 1.70 7.04 13.37
N ASP A 15 2.61 6.08 13.42
CA ASP A 15 3.77 6.07 12.53
C ASP A 15 3.33 5.77 11.09
N MET A 16 3.18 6.83 10.29
CA MET A 16 2.84 6.73 8.88
C MET A 16 4.04 6.41 8.00
N THR A 17 5.26 6.40 8.57
CA THR A 17 6.48 6.16 7.81
C THR A 17 6.80 4.67 7.64
N VAL A 18 6.23 3.83 8.51
CA VAL A 18 6.22 2.38 8.37
C VAL A 18 4.83 1.96 7.90
N PRO A 19 4.65 1.66 6.61
CA PRO A 19 3.35 1.22 6.12
C PRO A 19 2.93 -0.09 6.80
N LEU A 20 1.63 -0.23 7.03
CA LEU A 20 1.03 -1.47 7.54
C LEU A 20 1.10 -2.57 6.47
N THR A 21 0.98 -2.18 5.22
CA THR A 21 1.13 -3.06 4.06
C THR A 21 2.62 -3.25 3.77
N LYS A 22 3.00 -4.49 3.47
CA LYS A 22 4.33 -4.90 3.02
C LYS A 22 4.22 -5.56 1.65
N GLU A 23 5.29 -5.48 0.88
CA GLU A 23 5.40 -6.09 -0.44
C GLU A 23 6.09 -7.46 -0.31
N TYR A 24 5.45 -8.50 -0.83
CA TYR A 24 5.98 -9.86 -0.85
C TYR A 24 6.11 -10.35 -2.28
N ARG A 25 7.29 -10.83 -2.64
CA ARG A 25 7.52 -11.62 -3.85
C ARG A 25 7.37 -13.09 -3.51
N ILE A 26 6.42 -13.75 -4.14
CA ILE A 26 6.11 -15.17 -3.90
C ILE A 26 6.32 -15.95 -5.18
N HIS A 27 7.03 -17.07 -5.05
CA HIS A 27 7.19 -18.08 -6.08
C HIS A 27 6.52 -19.38 -5.63
N GLY A 28 5.78 -20.02 -6.52
CA GLY A 28 5.17 -21.31 -6.23
C GLY A 28 4.73 -22.05 -7.48
N SER A 29 4.45 -23.33 -7.32
CA SER A 29 4.09 -24.25 -8.40
C SER A 29 2.97 -25.19 -7.96
N ALA A 30 2.48 -26.03 -8.88
CA ALA A 30 1.79 -27.24 -8.47
C ALA A 30 2.76 -28.18 -7.73
N LEU A 31 2.23 -29.09 -6.91
CA LEU A 31 3.03 -30.18 -6.35
C LEU A 31 3.50 -31.10 -7.49
N PRO A 32 4.80 -31.45 -7.54
CA PRO A 32 5.30 -32.42 -8.51
C PRO A 32 4.58 -33.76 -8.37
N THR A 33 4.23 -34.37 -9.50
CA THR A 33 3.59 -35.69 -9.57
C THR A 33 4.40 -36.62 -10.47
N ALA A 34 4.11 -37.93 -10.44
CA ALA A 34 4.78 -38.87 -11.35
C ALA A 34 4.55 -38.53 -12.83
N THR A 35 3.39 -37.95 -13.17
CA THR A 35 3.04 -37.52 -14.52
C THR A 35 3.70 -36.20 -14.91
N ASP A 36 3.81 -35.25 -13.98
CA ASP A 36 4.47 -33.96 -14.18
C ASP A 36 5.49 -33.72 -13.05
N PRO A 37 6.75 -34.16 -13.23
CA PRO A 37 7.80 -34.01 -12.23
C PRO A 37 8.38 -32.58 -12.18
N ARG A 38 8.12 -31.74 -13.19
CA ARG A 38 8.68 -30.38 -13.31
C ARG A 38 7.57 -29.38 -13.64
N PRO A 39 6.65 -29.13 -12.69
CA PRO A 39 5.53 -28.23 -12.92
C PRO A 39 6.01 -26.78 -13.13
N GLN A 40 5.24 -26.02 -13.91
CA GLN A 40 5.49 -24.61 -14.16
C GLN A 40 5.54 -23.80 -12.84
N VAL A 41 6.56 -22.96 -12.72
CA VAL A 41 6.70 -22.01 -11.60
C VAL A 41 6.01 -20.69 -11.95
N TYR A 42 5.23 -20.19 -11.00
CA TYR A 42 4.54 -18.91 -11.06
C TYR A 42 5.13 -17.94 -10.03
N ALA A 43 5.23 -16.67 -10.42
CA ALA A 43 5.66 -15.59 -9.54
C ALA A 43 4.56 -14.53 -9.41
N ALA A 44 4.39 -13.98 -8.22
CA ALA A 44 3.52 -12.85 -7.99
C ALA A 44 4.10 -11.89 -6.95
N THR A 45 3.83 -10.61 -7.13
CA THR A 45 4.07 -9.59 -6.11
C THR A 45 2.75 -9.27 -5.42
N ILE A 46 2.70 -9.44 -4.10
CA ILE A 46 1.49 -9.31 -3.31
C ILE A 46 1.70 -8.29 -2.19
N PHE A 47 0.77 -7.35 -2.08
CA PHE A 47 0.76 -6.32 -1.04
C PHE A 47 -0.18 -6.73 0.09
N THR A 48 0.36 -6.98 1.29
CA THR A 48 -0.43 -7.36 2.46
C THR A 48 0.33 -7.17 3.77
N LYS A 49 -0.32 -7.43 4.90
CA LYS A 49 0.26 -7.19 6.24
C LYS A 49 1.40 -8.15 6.60
N ASN A 50 1.23 -9.44 6.28
CA ASN A 50 2.17 -10.50 6.67
C ASN A 50 2.33 -11.56 5.58
N HIS A 51 3.37 -12.38 5.69
CA HIS A 51 3.65 -13.44 4.72
C HIS A 51 2.55 -14.51 4.66
N VAL A 52 1.83 -14.77 5.76
CA VAL A 52 0.74 -15.76 5.81
C VAL A 52 -0.41 -15.36 4.89
N PHE A 53 -0.87 -14.11 4.99
CA PHE A 53 -1.88 -13.56 4.09
C PHE A 53 -1.37 -13.51 2.65
N ALA A 54 -0.06 -13.28 2.44
CA ALA A 54 0.52 -13.23 1.11
C ALA A 54 0.43 -14.60 0.42
N LYS A 55 0.79 -15.66 1.14
CA LYS A 55 0.65 -17.07 0.70
C LYS A 55 -0.81 -17.43 0.37
N ALA A 56 -1.75 -17.02 1.23
CA ALA A 56 -3.18 -17.28 1.00
C ALA A 56 -3.70 -16.57 -0.26
N LEU A 57 -3.32 -15.29 -0.46
CA LEU A 57 -3.70 -14.53 -1.66
C LEU A 57 -3.05 -15.10 -2.92
N PHE A 58 -1.82 -15.58 -2.85
CA PHE A 58 -1.14 -16.24 -3.97
C PHE A 58 -1.92 -17.48 -4.44
N PHE A 59 -2.33 -18.35 -3.52
CA PHE A 59 -3.14 -19.51 -3.89
C PHE A 59 -4.54 -19.13 -4.39
N LYS A 60 -5.16 -18.07 -3.86
CA LYS A 60 -6.42 -17.52 -4.41
C LYS A 60 -6.25 -17.11 -5.87
N ILE A 61 -5.10 -16.55 -6.26
CA ILE A 61 -4.79 -16.19 -7.65
C ILE A 61 -4.60 -17.45 -8.51
N LEU A 62 -3.79 -18.40 -8.03
CA LEU A 62 -3.53 -19.67 -8.73
C LEU A 62 -4.80 -20.50 -8.95
N GLU A 63 -5.67 -20.58 -7.94
CA GLU A 63 -6.93 -21.30 -8.03
C GLU A 63 -7.86 -20.66 -9.07
N LYS A 64 -7.96 -19.33 -9.08
CA LYS A 64 -8.81 -18.61 -10.04
C LYS A 64 -8.32 -18.75 -11.48
N LYS A 65 -7.02 -18.59 -11.73
CA LYS A 65 -6.45 -18.58 -13.10
C LYS A 65 -6.09 -19.97 -13.62
N TYR A 66 -5.49 -20.81 -12.80
CA TYR A 66 -4.87 -22.07 -13.21
C TYR A 66 -5.49 -23.31 -12.56
N LYS A 67 -6.55 -23.14 -11.74
CA LYS A 67 -7.26 -24.23 -11.04
C LYS A 67 -6.36 -25.05 -10.09
N ILE A 68 -5.23 -24.48 -9.67
CA ILE A 68 -4.33 -25.10 -8.68
C ILE A 68 -4.82 -24.70 -7.28
N LYS A 69 -5.31 -25.68 -6.52
CA LYS A 69 -5.73 -25.48 -5.11
C LYS A 69 -4.52 -25.45 -4.19
N ALA A 70 -4.65 -24.76 -3.04
CA ALA A 70 -3.60 -24.73 -2.02
C ALA A 70 -3.15 -26.13 -1.56
N SER A 71 -4.05 -27.12 -1.52
CA SER A 71 -3.73 -28.50 -1.16
C SER A 71 -2.87 -29.25 -2.19
N LYS A 72 -2.92 -28.82 -3.46
CA LYS A 72 -2.15 -29.39 -4.58
C LYS A 72 -1.01 -28.46 -5.03
N GLY A 73 -0.73 -27.41 -4.25
CA GLY A 73 0.25 -26.39 -4.59
C GLY A 73 1.40 -26.35 -3.58
N LEU A 74 2.56 -25.92 -4.04
CA LEU A 74 3.76 -25.75 -3.24
C LEU A 74 4.24 -24.31 -3.35
N ILE A 75 4.58 -23.69 -2.22
CA ILE A 75 5.27 -22.41 -2.20
C ILE A 75 6.76 -22.70 -2.15
N ILE A 76 7.49 -22.20 -3.14
CA ILE A 76 8.94 -22.36 -3.27
C ILE A 76 9.64 -21.29 -2.44
N ASP A 77 9.21 -20.03 -2.59
CA ASP A 77 9.78 -18.90 -1.88
C ASP A 77 8.72 -17.83 -1.55
N CYS A 78 8.89 -17.15 -0.44
CA CYS A 78 8.09 -16.00 -0.03
C CYS A 78 8.99 -14.98 0.65
N THR A 79 9.49 -14.03 -0.14
CA THR A 79 10.43 -13.00 0.30
C THR A 79 9.74 -11.66 0.44
N ALA A 80 9.94 -11.00 1.58
CA ALA A 80 9.53 -9.61 1.74
C ALA A 80 10.51 -8.71 0.98
N ILE A 81 9.99 -7.82 0.14
CA ILE A 81 10.79 -6.78 -0.50
C ILE A 81 10.95 -5.65 0.52
N PRO A 82 12.18 -5.31 0.92
CA PRO A 82 12.41 -4.22 1.86
C PRO A 82 12.06 -2.88 1.22
N GLU A 83 11.57 -1.96 2.05
CA GLU A 83 11.34 -0.57 1.64
C GLU A 83 12.68 0.10 1.26
N PRO A 84 12.68 1.00 0.26
CA PRO A 84 13.87 1.77 -0.07
C PRO A 84 14.34 2.58 1.15
N GLU A 85 15.66 2.64 1.33
CA GLU A 85 16.26 3.38 2.44
C GLU A 85 16.06 4.89 2.28
N PHE A 86 16.14 5.38 1.04
CA PHE A 86 15.89 6.76 0.68
C PHE A 86 14.40 7.01 0.43
N ARG A 87 13.84 8.04 1.08
CA ARG A 87 12.41 8.35 1.09
C ARG A 87 12.11 9.59 0.26
N GLU A 88 12.39 9.50 -1.03
CA GLU A 88 11.91 10.50 -1.98
C GLU A 88 10.40 10.36 -2.19
N VAL A 89 9.76 11.52 -2.30
CA VAL A 89 8.35 11.57 -2.63
C VAL A 89 8.22 11.35 -4.14
N GLN A 90 7.60 10.23 -4.51
CA GLN A 90 7.41 9.81 -5.89
C GLN A 90 5.91 9.72 -6.22
N ASN A 91 5.60 9.82 -7.52
CA ASN A 91 4.23 9.64 -8.02
C ASN A 91 3.99 8.16 -8.33
N TYR A 92 2.86 7.63 -7.90
CA TYR A 92 2.48 6.23 -8.11
C TYR A 92 1.10 6.12 -8.75
N GLY A 93 1.00 5.26 -9.75
CA GLY A 93 -0.25 4.79 -10.34
C GLY A 93 -0.59 3.41 -9.81
N VAL A 94 -1.80 3.24 -9.30
CA VAL A 94 -2.29 1.97 -8.76
C VAL A 94 -3.55 1.55 -9.49
N ARG A 95 -3.47 0.39 -10.14
CA ARG A 95 -4.61 -0.30 -10.76
C ARG A 95 -5.11 -1.35 -9.78
N PHE A 96 -6.41 -1.33 -9.50
CA PHE A 96 -7.03 -2.25 -8.57
C PHE A 96 -8.45 -2.61 -8.97
N VAL A 97 -8.89 -3.77 -8.49
CA VAL A 97 -10.27 -4.21 -8.58
C VAL A 97 -10.85 -4.15 -7.19
N TYR A 98 -12.07 -3.65 -7.05
CA TYR A 98 -12.77 -3.68 -5.77
C TYR A 98 -14.18 -4.23 -5.89
N ARG A 99 -14.64 -4.85 -4.81
CA ARG A 99 -16.00 -5.36 -4.68
C ARG A 99 -16.86 -4.36 -3.92
N SER A 100 -17.82 -3.76 -4.62
CA SER A 100 -18.87 -2.94 -4.02
C SER A 100 -20.11 -3.78 -3.70
N LYS A 101 -21.11 -3.17 -3.04
CA LYS A 101 -22.42 -3.80 -2.84
C LYS A 101 -23.15 -4.12 -4.15
N LYS A 102 -22.83 -3.41 -5.24
CA LYS A 102 -23.48 -3.55 -6.54
C LYS A 102 -22.75 -4.50 -7.49
N GLY A 103 -21.48 -4.79 -7.23
CA GLY A 103 -20.68 -5.63 -8.12
C GLY A 103 -19.18 -5.39 -8.01
N ILE A 104 -18.46 -5.86 -9.02
CA ILE A 104 -16.99 -5.78 -9.11
C ILE A 104 -16.63 -4.66 -10.09
N HIS A 105 -15.75 -3.76 -9.67
CA HIS A 105 -15.34 -2.61 -10.47
C HIS A 105 -13.82 -2.54 -10.59
N ASN A 106 -13.35 -2.25 -11.80
CA ASN A 106 -11.95 -1.93 -12.05
C ASN A 106 -11.75 -0.43 -11.87
N SER A 107 -10.64 -0.04 -11.25
CA SER A 107 -10.32 1.37 -11.05
C SER A 107 -8.83 1.63 -11.11
N TYR A 108 -8.51 2.88 -11.40
CA TYR A 108 -7.16 3.41 -11.46
C TYR A 108 -7.12 4.72 -10.68
N LYS A 109 -6.17 4.80 -9.74
CA LYS A 109 -5.91 5.99 -8.93
C LYS A 109 -4.44 6.30 -8.90
N GLU A 110 -4.15 7.59 -8.76
CA GLU A 110 -2.80 8.10 -8.59
C GLU A 110 -2.66 8.65 -7.17
N CYS A 111 -1.48 8.48 -6.61
CA CYS A 111 -1.14 9.05 -5.32
C CYS A 111 0.35 9.42 -5.29
N ARG A 112 0.70 10.31 -4.38
CA ARG A 112 2.07 10.75 -4.16
C ARG A 112 2.50 10.21 -2.79
N ALA A 113 3.56 9.40 -2.78
CA ALA A 113 3.98 8.67 -1.58
C ALA A 113 5.49 8.48 -1.56
N ILE A 114 6.03 8.10 -0.41
CA ILE A 114 7.47 7.80 -0.23
C ILE A 114 7.85 6.39 -0.70
N SER A 115 6.87 5.51 -0.90
CA SER A 115 7.11 4.13 -1.30
C SER A 115 5.87 3.45 -1.89
N ARG A 116 6.07 2.29 -2.54
CA ARG A 116 4.99 1.46 -3.12
C ARG A 116 4.00 1.00 -2.05
N CYS A 117 4.48 0.55 -0.90
CA CYS A 117 3.61 0.11 0.19
C CYS A 117 2.82 1.26 0.81
N ALA A 118 3.47 2.43 0.98
CA ALA A 118 2.80 3.64 1.44
C ALA A 118 1.71 4.10 0.46
N ALA A 119 1.97 4.00 -0.86
CA ALA A 119 1.00 4.29 -1.91
C ALA A 119 -0.24 3.38 -1.81
N VAL A 120 -0.04 2.07 -1.64
CA VAL A 120 -1.15 1.12 -1.46
C VAL A 120 -1.94 1.43 -0.19
N ASP A 121 -1.28 1.69 0.94
CA ASP A 121 -1.97 2.04 2.19
C ASP A 121 -2.76 3.35 2.09
N TYR A 122 -2.22 4.35 1.39
CA TYR A 122 -2.90 5.62 1.14
C TYR A 122 -4.21 5.40 0.37
N ILE A 123 -4.15 4.62 -0.72
CA ILE A 123 -5.33 4.34 -1.55
C ILE A 123 -6.35 3.49 -0.80
N LEU A 124 -5.91 2.47 -0.06
CA LEU A 124 -6.81 1.67 0.76
C LEU A 124 -7.53 2.51 1.83
N ARG A 125 -6.86 3.49 2.43
CA ARG A 125 -7.49 4.44 3.36
C ARG A 125 -8.48 5.35 2.66
N GLU A 126 -8.14 5.86 1.47
CA GLU A 126 -9.04 6.69 0.67
C GLU A 126 -10.31 5.94 0.27
N LEU A 127 -10.18 4.68 -0.16
CA LEU A 127 -11.30 3.81 -0.52
C LEU A 127 -12.20 3.49 0.68
N SER A 128 -11.60 3.31 1.87
CA SER A 128 -12.36 3.12 3.10
C SER A 128 -13.17 4.37 3.47
N GLY A 129 -12.59 5.56 3.30
CA GLY A 129 -13.26 6.83 3.61
C GLY A 129 -14.37 7.20 2.61
N ARG A 130 -14.13 7.03 1.30
CA ARG A 130 -15.07 7.48 0.26
C ARG A 130 -16.09 6.43 -0.15
N ASN A 131 -15.69 5.16 -0.19
CA ASN A 131 -16.49 4.07 -0.72
C ASN A 131 -16.88 3.04 0.34
N HIS A 132 -16.45 3.23 1.60
CA HIS A 132 -16.68 2.31 2.71
C HIS A 132 -16.22 0.87 2.43
N LEU A 133 -15.16 0.74 1.64
CA LEU A 133 -14.59 -0.55 1.28
C LEU A 133 -13.65 -1.04 2.39
N LYS A 134 -13.70 -2.34 2.68
CA LYS A 134 -12.71 -2.98 3.56
C LYS A 134 -11.46 -3.30 2.73
N ARG A 135 -10.30 -3.35 3.39
CA ARG A 135 -9.04 -3.74 2.75
C ARG A 135 -9.10 -5.11 2.05
N ALA A 136 -9.89 -6.04 2.59
CA ALA A 136 -10.05 -7.38 2.02
C ALA A 136 -10.90 -7.42 0.73
N ASP A 137 -11.67 -6.36 0.46
CA ASP A 137 -12.54 -6.26 -0.72
C ASP A 137 -11.84 -5.61 -1.92
N VAL A 138 -10.55 -5.28 -1.78
CA VAL A 138 -9.72 -4.64 -2.80
C VAL A 138 -8.60 -5.58 -3.18
N ASP A 139 -8.57 -6.00 -4.45
CA ASP A 139 -7.49 -6.78 -5.04
C ASP A 139 -6.61 -5.81 -5.87
N ILE A 140 -5.33 -5.64 -5.49
CA ILE A 140 -4.37 -4.79 -6.23
C ILE A 140 -3.87 -5.54 -7.47
N ILE A 141 -3.90 -4.90 -8.63
CA ILE A 141 -3.40 -5.46 -9.90
C ILE A 141 -1.96 -5.04 -10.12
N SER A 142 -1.70 -3.72 -10.13
CA SER A 142 -0.36 -3.19 -10.35
C SER A 142 -0.14 -1.89 -9.58
N VAL A 143 1.13 -1.68 -9.23
CA VAL A 143 1.64 -0.46 -8.60
C VAL A 143 2.86 -0.05 -9.43
N GLU A 144 2.77 1.09 -10.08
CA GLU A 144 3.77 1.62 -10.99
C GLU A 144 4.21 3.00 -10.53
N MET A 145 5.51 3.28 -10.60
CA MET A 145 6.02 4.63 -10.41
C MET A 145 5.82 5.41 -11.71
N LEU A 146 5.33 6.64 -11.62
CA LEU A 146 4.99 7.48 -12.76
C LEU A 146 6.01 8.61 -12.90
N SER A 147 6.47 8.85 -14.12
CA SER A 147 7.17 10.09 -14.48
C SER A 147 6.18 11.26 -14.53
N LYS A 148 6.68 12.50 -14.49
CA LYS A 148 5.86 13.73 -14.54
C LYS A 148 4.91 13.75 -15.74
N ASP A 149 5.35 13.26 -16.91
CA ASP A 149 4.57 13.28 -18.15
C ASP A 149 3.41 12.27 -18.17
N ASN A 150 3.48 11.22 -17.35
CA ASN A 150 2.50 10.13 -17.33
C ASN A 150 1.40 10.31 -16.28
N ILE A 151 1.37 11.47 -15.61
CA ILE A 151 0.37 11.79 -14.58
C ILE A 151 -0.93 12.21 -15.25
N LEU A 152 -2.04 11.59 -14.89
CA LEU A 152 -3.35 11.86 -15.48
C LEU A 152 -4.31 12.61 -14.54
N ARG A 153 -4.07 12.58 -13.22
CA ARG A 153 -4.99 13.17 -12.23
C ARG A 153 -4.53 14.56 -11.82
N GLY A 154 -5.40 15.55 -12.01
CA GLY A 154 -5.14 16.96 -11.64
C GLY A 154 -4.57 17.13 -10.24
N LYS A 155 -5.16 16.44 -9.24
CA LYS A 155 -4.63 16.47 -7.86
C LYS A 155 -3.15 16.07 -7.75
N THR A 156 -2.68 15.12 -8.55
CA THR A 156 -1.27 14.71 -8.54
C THR A 156 -0.41 15.70 -9.33
N ILE A 157 -0.96 16.27 -10.41
CA ILE A 157 -0.31 17.30 -11.25
C ILE A 157 -0.03 18.56 -10.42
N ASP A 158 -1.00 19.04 -9.64
CA ASP A 158 -0.89 20.27 -8.84
C ASP A 158 0.33 20.24 -7.90
N PHE A 159 0.60 19.09 -7.27
CA PHE A 159 1.72 18.88 -6.35
C PHE A 159 2.99 18.36 -7.02
N SER A 160 3.03 18.27 -8.36
CA SER A 160 4.21 17.82 -9.10
C SER A 160 5.11 18.96 -9.56
N ASN A 161 4.67 20.21 -9.40
CA ASN A 161 5.47 21.41 -9.64
C ASN A 161 6.59 21.52 -8.59
N GLU A 162 7.68 22.21 -8.95
CA GLU A 162 8.87 22.34 -8.09
C GLU A 162 8.70 23.45 -7.04
N GLU A 163 8.02 24.53 -7.39
CA GLU A 163 7.80 25.70 -6.53
C GLU A 163 6.36 25.72 -6.02
N VAL A 164 6.02 24.78 -5.13
CA VAL A 164 4.68 24.70 -4.52
C VAL A 164 4.71 25.29 -3.13
N GLU A 165 4.07 26.45 -2.96
CA GLU A 165 3.92 27.13 -1.68
C GLU A 165 2.44 27.37 -1.37
N PHE A 166 2.05 27.21 -0.10
CA PHE A 166 0.70 27.48 0.35
C PHE A 166 0.68 27.86 1.84
N PRO A 167 -0.18 28.81 2.25
CA PRO A 167 -0.32 29.16 3.66
C PRO A 167 -1.00 28.02 4.44
N VAL A 168 -0.59 27.80 5.69
CA VAL A 168 -1.22 26.84 6.59
C VAL A 168 -2.13 27.58 7.56
N PHE A 169 -3.44 27.35 7.41
CA PHE A 169 -4.41 27.83 8.39
C PHE A 169 -4.51 26.83 9.55
N SER A 170 -3.97 27.18 10.72
CA SER A 170 -4.02 26.35 11.92
C SER A 170 -5.16 26.77 12.84
N LYS A 171 -5.94 25.78 13.30
CA LYS A 171 -6.94 25.93 14.39
C LYS A 171 -6.56 25.13 15.63
N LEU A 172 -5.33 24.60 15.66
CA LEU A 172 -4.87 23.77 16.77
C LEU A 172 -4.40 24.69 17.89
N LEU A 173 -4.90 24.45 19.10
CA LEU A 173 -4.36 25.07 20.30
C LEU A 173 -2.98 24.46 20.59
N ASN A 174 -2.03 25.32 20.89
CA ASN A 174 -0.71 25.00 21.43
C ASN A 174 -0.75 24.44 22.88
N THR A 175 -1.89 24.50 23.57
CA THR A 175 -2.06 24.00 24.95
C THR A 175 -3.04 22.84 25.08
N LYS A 176 -2.81 21.97 26.07
CA LYS A 176 -3.73 20.88 26.48
C LYS A 176 -4.43 21.16 27.82
N LYS A 177 -4.23 22.34 28.40
CA LYS A 177 -4.84 22.72 29.69
C LYS A 177 -6.35 22.93 29.53
N LEU A 178 -7.11 22.63 30.58
CA LEU A 178 -8.56 22.84 30.60
C LEU A 178 -8.93 24.32 30.66
N LEU A 179 -8.15 25.11 31.40
CA LEU A 179 -8.35 26.54 31.61
C LEU A 179 -7.06 27.30 31.26
N VAL A 180 -7.22 28.47 30.68
CA VAL A 180 -6.16 29.43 30.35
C VAL A 180 -6.56 30.82 30.83
N SER A 181 -5.58 31.72 30.98
CA SER A 181 -5.87 33.14 31.24
C SER A 181 -6.65 33.74 30.06
N THR A 182 -7.43 34.79 30.30
CA THR A 182 -8.11 35.55 29.25
C THR A 182 -7.14 36.19 28.28
N ASP A 183 -5.95 36.55 28.75
CA ASP A 183 -4.91 37.24 27.95
C ASP A 183 -4.00 36.25 27.19
N TYR A 184 -4.39 34.98 27.14
CA TYR A 184 -3.60 33.94 26.49
C TYR A 184 -3.74 34.00 24.96
N ASP A 185 -2.61 34.20 24.27
CA ASP A 185 -2.54 34.04 22.82
C ASP A 185 -2.18 32.58 22.46
N PRO A 186 -3.05 31.83 21.75
CA PRO A 186 -2.76 30.47 21.32
C PRO A 186 -1.77 30.38 20.13
N THR A 187 -1.30 31.50 19.61
CA THR A 187 -0.35 31.56 18.48
C THR A 187 1.12 31.72 18.89
N ASP A 188 1.39 32.23 20.10
CA ASP A 188 2.73 32.27 20.72
C ASP A 188 3.20 30.87 21.20
#